data_AF-A0A9P6FG92-F1
#
_entry.id   AF-A0A9P6FG92-F1
#
_cell.length_a   1.000
_cell.length_b   1.000
_cell.length_c   1.000
_cell.angle_alpha   90.00
_cell.angle_beta   90.00
_cell.angle_gamma   90.00
#
_symmetry.space_group_name_H-M   'P 1'
#
loop_
_entity.id
_entity.type
_entity.pdbx_description
1 polymer ?
#
loop_
_entity_poly.entity_id
_entity_poly.type
_entity_poly.pdbx_seq_one_letter_code
_entity_poly.pdbx_strand_id
1 'polypeptide(L)'
;MDHHGQAIIEEQDQVDSDASTISCPPSPVIAAAGHEQSAEEQGVTDELASIQEELQTVLEYVDHGMLLKSFDTLSRLTDIVVTNCEKLGLASDGGGAVEQKAGFWTGLNNCWLFAFSHYGNARSDDQRIREHHLHHLHNNVKAWADALEKYGLVNYELGLWEQDILEAIEVCLINTSVFAPSIKPTTVGADPENEDEDDGDGEDSDD
;
A
#
# COMPACT_ATOMS: atom_id res chain seq x y z
N MET A 1 -43.32 56.22 54.02
CA MET A 1 -42.32 55.24 54.49
C MET A 1 -41.23 55.16 53.43
N ASP A 2 -40.69 56.32 53.07
CA ASP A 2 -39.73 57.12 53.84
C ASP A 2 -38.36 56.48 53.67
N HIS A 3 -37.61 56.97 52.69
CA HIS A 3 -36.57 57.99 52.88
C HIS A 3 -35.27 57.36 53.36
N HIS A 4 -34.22 57.54 52.55
CA HIS A 4 -32.85 57.98 52.86
C HIS A 4 -31.99 57.47 51.70
N GLY A 5 -31.44 58.27 50.79
CA GLY A 5 -30.98 59.66 50.91
C GLY A 5 -29.52 59.66 50.44
N GLN A 6 -29.25 60.24 49.26
CA GLN A 6 -28.39 61.42 49.02
C GLN A 6 -26.88 61.16 49.20
N ALA A 7 -25.96 61.71 48.40
CA ALA A 7 -25.91 62.82 47.45
C ALA A 7 -24.95 62.39 46.29
N ILE A 8 -24.68 63.07 45.17
CA ILE A 8 -24.25 64.46 44.86
C ILE A 8 -24.20 64.46 43.30
N ILE A 9 -24.99 65.19 42.51
CA ILE A 9 -24.93 66.60 42.04
C ILE A 9 -23.53 67.06 41.55
N GLU A 10 -23.55 67.76 40.39
CA GLU A 10 -22.49 68.46 39.62
C GLU A 10 -21.73 67.59 38.61
N GLU A 11 -21.65 67.88 37.31
CA GLU A 11 -21.95 69.09 36.54
C GLU A 11 -22.08 68.71 35.05
N GLN A 12 -23.03 69.32 34.34
CA GLN A 12 -23.11 69.32 32.88
C GLN A 12 -22.44 70.59 32.36
N ASP A 13 -21.45 70.43 31.50
CA ASP A 13 -20.95 71.40 30.52
C ASP A 13 -20.02 70.60 29.59
N GLN A 14 -20.02 70.63 28.26
CA GLN A 14 -20.78 71.32 27.26
C GLN A 14 -20.48 70.60 25.93
N VAL A 15 -21.47 70.66 25.07
CA VAL A 15 -21.47 70.26 23.66
C VAL A 15 -20.43 71.12 22.91
N ASP A 16 -19.55 70.52 22.10
CA ASP A 16 -19.57 70.81 20.67
C ASP A 16 -18.76 69.80 19.84
N SER A 17 -19.25 69.62 18.63
CA SER A 17 -18.83 68.70 17.58
C SER A 17 -17.53 69.17 16.92
N ASP A 18 -16.70 68.24 16.43
CA ASP A 18 -16.41 68.18 14.99
C ASP A 18 -15.67 66.88 14.60
N ALA A 19 -16.16 66.27 13.51
CA ALA A 19 -15.48 65.42 12.54
C ALA A 19 -14.55 64.27 12.99
N SER A 20 -15.15 63.07 13.00
CA SER A 20 -14.71 61.86 12.26
C SER A 20 -13.27 61.81 11.74
N THR A 21 -12.44 60.99 12.39
CA THR A 21 -11.72 59.83 11.80
C THR A 21 -10.90 59.25 12.93
N ILE A 22 -11.20 58.03 13.37
CA ILE A 22 -10.23 56.95 13.63
C ILE A 22 -11.07 55.73 14.03
N SER A 23 -10.94 54.73 13.16
CA SER A 23 -11.49 53.38 13.25
C SER A 23 -11.07 52.67 14.54
N CYS A 24 -11.94 51.76 14.99
CA CYS A 24 -11.78 50.89 16.14
C CYS A 24 -10.37 50.26 16.28
N PRO A 25 -9.77 50.22 17.48
CA PRO A 25 -8.83 49.17 17.82
C PRO A 25 -9.58 47.96 18.44
N PRO A 26 -9.49 46.75 17.86
CA PRO A 26 -9.86 45.54 18.60
C PRO A 26 -8.77 45.20 19.62
N SER A 27 -9.17 45.13 20.90
CA SER A 27 -9.04 44.03 21.88
C SER A 27 -7.95 42.94 21.73
N PRO A 28 -7.60 42.27 22.85
CA PRO A 28 -6.23 42.00 23.29
C PRO A 28 -5.46 40.98 22.45
N VAL A 29 -4.16 41.22 22.36
CA VAL A 29 -3.16 40.35 21.74
C VAL A 29 -3.26 38.94 22.32
N ILE A 30 -3.71 38.03 21.47
CA ILE A 30 -3.62 36.59 21.65
C ILE A 30 -2.13 36.28 21.76
N ALA A 31 -1.70 35.69 22.88
CA ALA A 31 -0.45 34.96 22.95
C ALA A 31 -0.59 33.75 22.02
N ALA A 32 -0.27 33.96 20.75
CA ALA A 32 -0.08 32.88 19.79
C ALA A 32 1.17 32.14 20.23
N ALA A 33 0.97 31.00 20.92
CA ALA A 33 1.92 29.91 20.87
C ALA A 33 2.00 29.48 19.40
N GLY A 34 2.92 30.10 18.67
CA GLY A 34 3.33 29.63 17.35
C GLY A 34 3.86 28.22 17.55
N HIS A 35 3.10 27.24 17.07
CA HIS A 35 3.63 25.93 16.76
C HIS A 35 4.74 26.17 15.74
N GLU A 36 5.99 26.09 16.20
CA GLU A 36 7.13 25.78 15.34
C GLU A 36 6.97 24.31 14.91
N GLN A 37 5.93 24.01 14.14
CA GLN A 37 5.75 22.73 13.47
C GLN A 37 6.73 22.77 12.31
N SER A 38 7.91 22.21 12.58
CA SER A 38 9.11 22.33 11.77
C SER A 38 8.84 21.79 10.35
N ALA A 39 9.40 22.44 9.32
CA ALA A 39 9.15 22.12 7.91
C ALA A 39 9.42 20.63 7.55
N GLU A 40 10.16 19.93 8.39
CA GLU A 40 10.39 18.48 8.38
C GLU A 40 9.13 17.64 8.66
N GLU A 41 8.26 18.03 9.60
CA GLU A 41 7.00 17.31 9.88
C GLU A 41 6.02 17.44 8.71
N GLN A 42 5.96 18.61 8.06
CA GLN A 42 5.11 18.82 6.88
C GLN A 42 5.58 17.99 5.67
N GLY A 43 6.90 17.85 5.46
CA GLY A 43 7.44 17.01 4.39
C GLY A 43 7.13 15.52 4.57
N VAL A 44 7.17 15.03 5.81
CA VAL A 44 6.82 13.64 6.14
C VAL A 44 5.33 13.34 5.88
N THR A 45 4.45 14.29 6.22
CA THR A 45 3.01 14.11 5.98
C THR A 45 2.66 14.09 4.50
N ASP A 46 3.39 14.83 3.65
CA ASP A 46 3.18 14.86 2.20
C ASP A 46 3.62 13.54 1.54
N GLU A 47 4.76 12.99 1.95
CA GLU A 47 5.27 11.70 1.45
C GLU A 47 4.32 10.54 1.85
N LEU A 48 3.84 10.52 3.10
CA LEU A 48 2.88 9.52 3.55
C LEU A 48 1.53 9.64 2.83
N ALA A 49 1.05 10.86 2.58
CA ALA A 49 -0.18 11.10 1.83
C ALA A 49 -0.05 10.62 0.37
N SER A 50 1.10 10.88 -0.27
CA SER A 50 1.39 10.39 -1.62
C SER A 50 1.40 8.86 -1.68
N ILE A 51 1.99 8.19 -0.69
CA ILE A 51 1.96 6.72 -0.59
C ILE A 51 0.51 6.21 -0.46
N GLN A 52 -0.32 6.86 0.37
CA GLN A 52 -1.72 6.46 0.54
C GLN A 52 -2.56 6.67 -0.71
N GLU A 53 -2.31 7.73 -1.49
CA GLU A 53 -2.94 7.95 -2.79
C GLU A 53 -2.54 6.84 -3.77
N GLU A 54 -1.26 6.49 -3.83
CA GLU A 54 -0.79 5.43 -4.73
C GLU A 54 -1.31 4.04 -4.31
N LEU A 55 -1.49 3.78 -3.02
CA LEU A 55 -2.18 2.57 -2.54
C LEU A 55 -3.63 2.50 -3.05
N GLN A 56 -4.35 3.63 -3.12
CA GLN A 56 -5.68 3.65 -3.72
C GLN A 56 -5.61 3.32 -5.22
N THR A 57 -4.62 3.85 -5.94
CA THR A 57 -4.38 3.49 -7.34
C THR A 57 -4.08 2.01 -7.54
N VAL A 58 -3.40 1.36 -6.59
CA VAL A 58 -3.21 -0.11 -6.61
C VAL A 58 -4.56 -0.83 -6.56
N LEU A 59 -5.49 -0.40 -5.70
CA LEU A 59 -6.83 -0.99 -5.63
C LEU A 59 -7.60 -0.82 -6.94
N GLU A 60 -7.48 0.34 -7.60
CA GLU A 60 -8.03 0.55 -8.93
C GLU A 60 -7.40 -0.42 -9.95
N TYR A 61 -6.09 -0.63 -9.92
CA TYR A 61 -5.44 -1.58 -10.83
C TYR A 61 -5.91 -3.02 -10.61
N VAL A 62 -6.14 -3.42 -9.35
CA VAL A 62 -6.71 -4.72 -9.00
C VAL A 62 -8.11 -4.87 -9.59
N ASP A 63 -8.97 -3.85 -9.43
CA ASP A 63 -10.35 -3.86 -9.96
C ASP A 63 -10.39 -3.97 -11.49
N HIS A 64 -9.46 -3.29 -12.18
CA HIS A 64 -9.30 -3.37 -13.63
C HIS A 64 -8.63 -4.66 -14.14
N GLY A 65 -8.26 -5.58 -13.25
CA GLY A 65 -7.60 -6.85 -13.57
C GLY A 65 -6.14 -6.72 -14.03
N MET A 66 -5.47 -5.60 -13.70
CA MET A 66 -4.04 -5.35 -13.96
C MET A 66 -3.18 -5.84 -12.80
N LEU A 67 -3.26 -7.16 -12.51
CA LEU A 67 -2.70 -7.72 -11.27
C LEU A 67 -1.17 -7.66 -11.22
N LEU A 68 -0.46 -8.01 -12.29
CA LEU A 68 1.01 -7.94 -12.25
C LEU A 68 1.49 -6.52 -11.94
N LYS A 69 0.86 -5.50 -12.56
CA LYS A 69 1.17 -4.10 -12.30
C LYS A 69 0.81 -3.68 -10.88
N SER A 70 -0.36 -4.08 -10.38
CA SER A 70 -0.80 -3.73 -9.02
C SER A 70 0.15 -4.32 -7.97
N PHE A 71 0.59 -5.57 -8.14
CA PHE A 71 1.52 -6.22 -7.23
C PHE A 71 2.94 -5.63 -7.29
N ASP A 72 3.42 -5.25 -8.47
CA ASP A 72 4.70 -4.55 -8.64
C ASP A 72 4.70 -3.20 -7.90
N THR A 73 3.65 -2.40 -8.13
CA THR A 73 3.47 -1.09 -7.47
C THR A 73 3.33 -1.25 -5.95
N LEU A 74 2.51 -2.21 -5.51
CA LEU A 74 2.31 -2.48 -4.08
C LEU A 74 3.59 -2.96 -3.39
N SER A 75 4.39 -3.78 -4.07
CA SER A 75 5.70 -4.22 -3.57
C SER A 75 6.66 -3.04 -3.41
N ARG A 76 6.73 -2.16 -4.42
CA ARG A 76 7.55 -0.95 -4.37
C ARG A 76 7.15 -0.01 -3.23
N LEU A 77 5.85 0.22 -3.06
CA LEU A 77 5.34 1.05 -1.97
C LEU A 77 5.68 0.45 -0.61
N THR A 78 5.49 -0.87 -0.45
CA THR A 78 5.82 -1.56 0.80
C THR A 78 7.32 -1.45 1.11
N ASP A 79 8.19 -1.57 0.10
CA ASP A 79 9.63 -1.40 0.27
C ASP A 79 10.02 0.01 0.73
N ILE A 80 9.42 1.05 0.13
CA ILE A 80 9.63 2.46 0.53
C ILE A 80 9.19 2.67 1.98
N VAL A 81 8.01 2.16 2.34
CA VAL A 81 7.43 2.26 3.68
C VAL A 81 8.32 1.57 4.71
N VAL A 82 8.74 0.33 4.45
CA VAL A 82 9.59 -0.45 5.36
C VAL A 82 10.95 0.22 5.54
N THR A 83 11.55 0.68 4.45
CA THR A 83 12.88 1.34 4.47
C THR A 83 12.85 2.69 5.19
N ASN A 84 11.74 3.42 5.12
CA ASN A 84 11.62 4.77 5.67
C ASN A 84 10.64 4.87 6.85
N CYS A 85 10.23 3.75 7.46
CA CYS A 85 9.17 3.71 8.49
C CYS A 85 9.45 4.64 9.70
N GLU A 86 10.71 4.81 10.11
CA GLU A 86 11.09 5.79 11.14
C GLU A 86 10.88 7.23 10.68
N LYS A 87 11.31 7.56 9.47
CA LYS A 87 11.18 8.90 8.89
C LYS A 87 9.72 9.26 8.64
N LEU A 88 8.92 8.28 8.23
CA LEU A 88 7.48 8.40 8.01
C LEU A 88 6.67 8.50 9.31
N GLY A 89 7.33 8.45 10.48
CA GLY A 89 6.66 8.48 11.78
C GLY A 89 5.87 7.21 12.10
N LEU A 90 6.03 6.14 11.32
CA LEU A 90 5.33 4.86 11.48
C LEU A 90 5.96 3.97 12.56
N ALA A 91 7.27 4.11 12.80
CA ALA A 91 8.02 3.33 13.80
C ALA A 91 8.36 4.10 15.09
N SER A 92 8.37 5.44 15.05
CA SER A 92 8.86 6.26 16.17
C SER A 92 7.79 6.48 17.24
N ASP A 93 8.14 6.33 18.51
CA ASP A 93 7.26 6.57 19.67
C ASP A 93 6.78 8.05 19.75
N GLY A 94 7.59 8.99 19.27
CA GLY A 94 7.35 10.43 19.45
C GLY A 94 6.66 11.20 18.32
N GLY A 95 6.39 10.57 17.16
CA GLY A 95 6.11 11.31 15.91
C GLY A 95 4.67 11.33 15.38
N GLY A 96 3.68 10.78 16.09
CA GLY A 96 2.30 10.76 15.59
C GLY A 96 1.34 9.95 16.47
N ALA A 97 0.03 10.16 16.29
CA ALA A 97 -0.99 9.42 17.04
C ALA A 97 -0.91 7.93 16.70
N VAL A 98 -0.85 7.06 17.72
CA VAL A 98 -0.77 5.59 17.57
C VAL A 98 -1.87 5.07 16.65
N GLU A 99 -3.07 5.65 16.73
CA GLU A 99 -4.23 5.32 15.90
C GLU A 99 -4.00 5.58 14.40
N GLN A 100 -3.30 6.66 14.04
CA GLN A 100 -2.99 6.97 12.63
C GLN A 100 -2.00 5.96 12.05
N LYS A 101 -1.00 5.55 12.83
CA LYS A 101 -0.01 4.53 12.43
C LYS A 101 -0.69 3.17 12.24
N ALA A 102 -1.48 2.76 13.23
CA ALA A 102 -2.27 1.53 13.18
C ALA A 102 -3.22 1.53 11.97
N GLY A 103 -3.88 2.66 11.70
CA GLY A 103 -4.76 2.83 10.54
C GLY A 103 -4.03 2.68 9.21
N PHE A 104 -2.82 3.25 9.08
CA PHE A 104 -2.00 3.10 7.88
C PHE A 104 -1.59 1.64 7.65
N TRP A 105 -1.02 0.98 8.67
CA TRP A 105 -0.63 -0.44 8.57
C TRP A 105 -1.81 -1.33 8.23
N THR A 106 -2.95 -1.11 8.91
CA THR A 106 -4.21 -1.80 8.59
C THR A 106 -4.62 -1.57 7.13
N GLY A 107 -4.52 -0.35 6.61
CA GLY A 107 -4.80 -0.04 5.22
C GLY A 107 -3.89 -0.80 4.25
N LEU A 108 -2.58 -0.80 4.51
CA LEU A 108 -1.59 -1.52 3.72
C LEU A 108 -1.85 -3.04 3.71
N ASN A 109 -2.09 -3.62 4.89
CA ASN A 109 -2.38 -5.05 5.03
C ASN A 109 -3.67 -5.44 4.28
N ASN A 110 -4.73 -4.64 4.41
CA ASN A 110 -5.96 -4.86 3.66
C ASN A 110 -5.75 -4.75 2.14
N CYS A 111 -4.88 -3.83 1.67
CA CYS A 111 -4.54 -3.75 0.24
C CYS A 111 -3.90 -5.04 -0.27
N TRP A 112 -2.96 -5.62 0.49
CA TRP A 112 -2.36 -6.91 0.17
C TRP A 112 -3.40 -8.03 0.10
N LEU A 113 -4.21 -8.20 1.14
CA LEU A 113 -5.23 -9.24 1.18
C LEU A 113 -6.28 -9.07 0.08
N PHE A 114 -6.68 -7.83 -0.21
CA PHE A 114 -7.57 -7.52 -1.31
C PHE A 114 -6.97 -7.90 -2.67
N ALA A 115 -5.70 -7.57 -2.92
CA ALA A 115 -5.01 -7.93 -4.15
C ALA A 115 -4.92 -9.46 -4.33
N PHE A 116 -4.62 -10.22 -3.27
CA PHE A 116 -4.59 -11.69 -3.31
C PHE A 116 -5.97 -12.31 -3.51
N SER A 117 -7.03 -11.76 -2.89
CA SER A 117 -8.39 -12.25 -3.12
C SER A 117 -8.83 -12.16 -4.59
N HIS A 118 -8.24 -11.24 -5.35
CA HIS A 118 -8.47 -11.04 -6.78
C HIS A 118 -7.40 -11.69 -7.67
N TYR A 119 -6.48 -12.49 -7.12
CA TYR A 119 -5.36 -13.11 -7.87
C TYR A 119 -5.78 -13.83 -9.16
N GLY A 120 -6.97 -14.43 -9.19
CA GLY A 120 -7.51 -15.13 -10.35
C GLY A 120 -8.13 -14.23 -11.44
N ASN A 121 -8.29 -12.93 -11.19
CA ASN A 121 -9.06 -12.01 -12.02
C ASN A 121 -8.20 -11.21 -13.03
N ALA A 122 -7.09 -11.79 -13.49
CA ALA A 122 -6.24 -11.13 -14.47
C ALA A 122 -7.00 -10.91 -15.79
N ARG A 123 -7.01 -9.66 -16.27
CA ARG A 123 -7.70 -9.29 -17.52
C ARG A 123 -7.01 -9.84 -18.77
N SER A 124 -5.70 -10.09 -18.68
CA SER A 124 -4.87 -10.56 -19.79
C SER A 124 -3.74 -11.45 -19.26
N ASP A 125 -3.20 -12.33 -20.11
CA ASP A 125 -2.12 -13.25 -19.71
C ASP A 125 -0.86 -12.50 -19.24
N ASP A 126 -0.54 -11.37 -19.87
CA ASP A 126 0.57 -10.49 -19.45
C ASP A 126 0.39 -9.88 -18.05
N GLN A 127 -0.84 -9.82 -17.54
CA GLN A 127 -1.16 -9.34 -16.20
C GLN A 127 -1.33 -10.49 -15.20
N ARG A 128 -1.18 -11.73 -15.65
CA ARG A 128 -1.33 -12.91 -14.81
C ARG A 128 -0.09 -13.09 -13.94
N ILE A 129 -0.32 -13.21 -12.64
CA ILE A 129 0.73 -13.57 -11.70
C ILE A 129 1.02 -15.06 -11.85
N ARG A 130 2.30 -15.41 -11.80
CA ARG A 130 2.80 -16.76 -12.01
C ARG A 130 3.53 -17.21 -10.75
N GLU A 131 3.81 -18.50 -10.67
CA GLU A 131 4.49 -19.10 -9.53
C GLU A 131 5.78 -18.39 -9.13
N HIS A 132 6.66 -18.05 -10.08
CA HIS A 132 7.91 -17.35 -9.78
C HIS A 132 7.70 -15.95 -9.18
N HIS A 133 6.64 -15.24 -9.57
CA HIS A 133 6.28 -13.95 -8.99
C HIS A 133 5.82 -14.13 -7.53
N LEU A 134 5.04 -15.17 -7.24
CA LEU A 134 4.59 -15.50 -5.88
C LEU A 134 5.75 -15.92 -4.97
N HIS A 135 6.68 -16.74 -5.46
CA HIS A 135 7.89 -17.12 -4.71
C HIS A 135 8.77 -15.90 -4.40
N HIS A 136 8.94 -15.00 -5.38
CA HIS A 136 9.68 -13.76 -5.15
C HIS A 136 9.00 -12.90 -4.08
N LEU A 137 7.68 -12.74 -4.19
CA LEU A 137 6.90 -11.96 -3.23
C LEU A 137 6.93 -12.56 -1.82
N HIS A 138 6.83 -13.88 -1.70
CA HIS A 138 6.95 -14.59 -0.42
C HIS A 138 8.28 -14.25 0.28
N ASN A 139 9.39 -14.24 -0.47
CA ASN A 139 10.69 -13.87 0.10
C ASN A 139 10.77 -12.39 0.48
N ASN A 140 10.16 -11.51 -0.32
CA ASN A 140 10.11 -10.08 0.00
C ASN A 140 9.31 -9.81 1.28
N VAL A 141 8.17 -10.48 1.47
CA VAL A 141 7.35 -10.33 2.69
C VAL A 141 8.14 -10.72 3.94
N LYS A 142 8.90 -11.82 3.89
CA LYS A 142 9.80 -12.21 4.99
C LYS A 142 10.87 -11.17 5.24
N ALA A 143 11.52 -10.68 4.19
CA ALA A 143 12.54 -9.65 4.32
C ALA A 143 11.98 -8.33 4.89
N TRP A 144 10.76 -7.95 4.53
CA TRP A 144 10.09 -6.79 5.10
C TRP A 144 9.74 -7.00 6.57
N ALA A 145 9.23 -8.17 6.94
CA ALA A 145 8.95 -8.52 8.32
C ALA A 145 10.23 -8.49 9.18
N ASP A 146 11.32 -9.11 8.71
CA ASP A 146 12.63 -9.08 9.36
C ASP A 146 13.14 -7.63 9.56
N ALA A 147 12.95 -6.76 8.56
CA ALA A 147 13.34 -5.35 8.64
C ALA A 147 12.49 -4.55 9.65
N LEU A 148 11.23 -4.93 9.83
CA LEU A 148 10.28 -4.30 10.75
C LEU A 148 10.38 -4.83 12.19
N GLU A 149 10.93 -6.04 12.39
CA GLU A 149 11.05 -6.70 13.70
C GLU A 149 11.78 -5.83 14.72
N LYS A 150 12.87 -5.16 14.31
CA LYS A 150 13.66 -4.28 15.17
C LYS A 150 12.88 -3.06 15.71
N TYR A 151 11.76 -2.72 15.10
CA TYR A 151 10.85 -1.64 15.52
C TYR A 151 9.62 -2.15 16.27
N GLY A 152 9.46 -3.47 16.42
CA GLY A 152 8.23 -4.07 16.95
C GLY A 152 7.04 -3.98 16.00
N LEU A 153 7.27 -3.68 14.71
CA LEU A 153 6.23 -3.48 13.68
C LEU A 153 5.84 -4.78 12.95
N VAL A 154 5.93 -5.91 13.65
CA VAL A 154 5.43 -7.23 13.20
C VAL A 154 4.23 -7.68 14.05
N ASN A 155 3.72 -6.78 14.89
CA ASN A 155 2.54 -7.06 15.71
C ASN A 155 1.26 -6.67 14.95
N TYR A 156 0.21 -7.50 15.05
CA TYR A 156 -1.04 -7.35 14.30
C TYR A 156 -1.70 -5.96 14.40
N GLU A 157 -1.50 -5.23 15.48
CA GLU A 157 -2.14 -3.92 15.68
C GLU A 157 -1.32 -2.75 15.11
N LEU A 158 -0.01 -2.93 14.90
CA LEU A 158 0.93 -1.82 14.65
C LEU A 158 1.86 -2.08 13.46
N GLY A 159 1.65 -3.16 12.71
CA GLY A 159 2.66 -3.66 11.79
C GLY A 159 2.14 -4.44 10.60
N LEU A 160 3.08 -5.02 9.85
CA LEU A 160 2.79 -5.88 8.71
C LEU A 160 2.17 -7.20 9.21
N TRP A 161 1.05 -7.61 8.61
CA TRP A 161 0.41 -8.91 8.89
C TRP A 161 1.12 -10.03 8.11
N GLU A 162 2.39 -10.27 8.46
CA GLU A 162 3.24 -11.25 7.78
C GLU A 162 2.53 -12.59 7.60
N GLN A 163 1.96 -13.14 8.68
CA GLN A 163 1.34 -14.46 8.66
C GLN A 163 0.17 -14.54 7.68
N ASP A 164 -0.79 -13.61 7.72
CA ASP A 164 -1.95 -13.61 6.82
C ASP A 164 -1.53 -13.38 5.36
N ILE A 165 -0.54 -12.51 5.12
CA ILE A 165 -0.04 -12.23 3.78
C ILE A 165 0.68 -13.47 3.22
N LEU A 166 1.52 -14.14 4.02
CA LEU A 166 2.18 -15.39 3.62
C LEU A 166 1.16 -16.52 3.36
N GLU A 167 0.15 -16.67 4.21
CA GLU A 167 -0.92 -17.65 4.01
C GLU A 167 -1.69 -17.38 2.71
N ALA A 168 -1.99 -16.11 2.40
CA ALA A 168 -2.62 -15.73 1.14
C ALA A 168 -1.75 -16.08 -0.09
N ILE A 169 -0.43 -15.91 0.01
CA ILE A 169 0.52 -16.32 -1.05
C ILE A 169 0.52 -17.84 -1.22
N GLU A 170 0.54 -18.60 -0.12
CA GLU A 170 0.52 -20.06 -0.15
C GLU A 170 -0.76 -20.59 -0.83
N VAL A 171 -1.92 -20.02 -0.52
CA VAL A 171 -3.19 -20.33 -1.21
C VAL A 171 -3.08 -20.06 -2.71
N CYS A 172 -2.48 -18.95 -3.12
CA CYS A 172 -2.28 -18.62 -4.53
C CYS A 172 -1.31 -19.59 -5.23
N LEU A 173 -0.24 -20.02 -4.54
CA LEU A 173 0.73 -21.01 -5.05
C LEU A 173 0.06 -22.37 -5.29
N ILE A 174 -0.75 -22.85 -4.33
CA ILE A 174 -1.51 -24.09 -4.46
C ILE A 174 -2.43 -24.01 -5.68
N ASN A 175 -3.20 -22.93 -5.82
CA ASN A 175 -4.11 -22.75 -6.95
C ASN A 175 -3.40 -22.68 -8.30
N THR A 176 -2.17 -22.17 -8.33
CA THR A 176 -1.35 -22.10 -9.55
C THR A 176 -0.80 -23.48 -9.92
N SER A 177 -0.38 -24.28 -8.93
CA SER A 177 0.14 -25.63 -9.15
C SER A 177 -0.93 -26.61 -9.63
N VAL A 178 -2.20 -26.44 -9.23
CA VAL A 178 -3.31 -27.33 -9.62
C VAL A 178 -3.68 -27.18 -11.10
N PHE A 179 -3.32 -26.07 -11.75
CA PHE A 179 -3.65 -25.76 -13.14
C PHE A 179 -2.54 -26.04 -14.15
N ALA A 180 -1.41 -26.64 -13.76
CA ALA A 180 -0.39 -27.06 -14.72
C ALA A 180 -0.94 -28.21 -15.60
N PRO A 181 -1.18 -28.00 -16.92
CA PRO A 181 -1.57 -29.10 -17.78
C PRO A 181 -0.39 -30.08 -17.82
N SER A 182 -0.64 -31.32 -17.40
CA SER A 182 0.30 -32.43 -17.53
C SER A 182 0.59 -32.63 -19.02
N ILE A 183 1.68 -32.03 -19.50
CA ILE A 183 2.18 -32.26 -20.85
C ILE A 183 2.81 -33.64 -20.81
N LYS A 184 2.05 -34.64 -21.26
CA LYS A 184 2.55 -36.00 -21.44
C LYS A 184 3.66 -35.92 -22.51
N PRO A 185 4.88 -36.37 -22.26
CA PRO A 185 5.87 -36.49 -23.32
C PRO A 185 5.31 -37.47 -24.35
N THR A 186 5.00 -36.98 -25.55
CA THR A 186 4.75 -37.82 -26.71
C THR A 186 6.11 -38.41 -27.07
N THR A 187 6.35 -39.63 -26.59
CA THR A 187 7.41 -40.50 -27.08
C THR A 187 7.10 -40.79 -28.55
N VAL A 188 7.60 -39.93 -29.44
CA VAL A 188 7.83 -40.31 -30.84
C VAL A 188 9.08 -41.18 -30.83
N GLY A 189 8.87 -42.46 -30.50
CA GLY A 189 9.86 -43.50 -30.73
C GLY A 189 10.00 -43.67 -32.24
N ALA A 190 11.09 -43.13 -32.78
CA ALA A 190 11.63 -43.57 -34.05
C ALA A 190 12.09 -45.02 -33.87
N ASP A 191 11.42 -45.95 -34.54
CA ASP A 191 11.80 -47.35 -34.60
C ASP A 191 12.32 -47.64 -36.01
N PRO A 192 13.62 -47.94 -36.19
CA PRO A 192 14.16 -48.50 -37.42
C PRO A 192 14.37 -50.01 -37.25
N GLU A 193 13.33 -50.81 -37.45
CA GLU A 193 13.49 -52.26 -37.64
C GLU A 193 13.84 -52.55 -39.11
N ASN A 194 15.12 -52.87 -39.30
CA ASN A 194 15.61 -53.73 -40.38
C ASN A 194 14.86 -55.06 -40.33
N GLU A 195 14.24 -55.45 -41.44
CA GLU A 195 14.03 -56.86 -41.75
C GLU A 195 14.52 -57.12 -43.18
N ASP A 196 15.66 -57.80 -43.23
CA ASP A 196 16.16 -58.57 -44.36
C ASP A 196 15.09 -59.57 -44.83
N GLU A 197 14.65 -59.48 -46.09
CA GLU A 197 14.11 -60.64 -46.81
C GLU A 197 14.75 -60.72 -48.20
N ASP A 198 15.74 -61.63 -48.23
CA ASP A 198 16.19 -62.46 -49.33
C ASP A 198 15.01 -63.06 -50.10
N ASP A 199 14.92 -62.78 -51.41
CA ASP A 199 14.30 -63.69 -52.36
C ASP A 199 14.97 -63.49 -53.71
N GLY A 200 15.93 -64.38 -53.98
CA GLY A 200 16.37 -64.65 -55.33
C GLY A 200 15.29 -65.41 -56.08
N ASP A 201 14.99 -64.96 -57.29
CA ASP A 201 14.56 -65.87 -58.35
C ASP A 201 15.15 -65.33 -59.66
N GLY A 202 16.19 -66.01 -60.12
CA GLY A 202 16.68 -65.89 -61.47
C GLY A 202 15.96 -66.91 -62.32
N GLU A 203 15.53 -66.50 -63.50
CA GLU A 203 15.20 -67.28 -64.70
C GLU A 203 14.59 -66.23 -65.66
N ASP A 204 14.71 -66.26 -66.97
CA ASP A 204 15.54 -66.88 -68.00
C ASP A 204 14.95 -66.30 -69.32
N SER A 205 15.71 -66.36 -70.42
CA SER A 205 15.19 -66.33 -71.80
C SER A 205 14.61 -64.98 -72.31
N ASP A 206 14.75 -64.54 -73.57
CA ASP A 206 15.40 -65.03 -74.78
C ASP A 206 15.38 -63.86 -75.80
N ASP A 207 16.37 -63.84 -76.70
CA ASP A 207 16.45 -63.19 -78.03
C ASP A 207 16.25 -61.67 -78.20
#